data_AF-A6JJQ3-F1
#
_entry.id   AF-A6JJQ3-F1
#
_cell.length_a   1.000
_cell.length_b   1.000
_cell.length_c   1.000
_cell.angle_alpha   90.00
_cell.angle_beta   90.00
_cell.angle_gamma   90.00
#
_symmetry.space_group_name_H-M   'P 1'
#
loop_
_entity.id
_entity.type
_entity.pdbx_description
1 polymer ?
#
loop_
_entity_poly.entity_id
_entity_poly.type
_entity_poly.pdbx_seq_one_letter_code
_entity_poly.pdbx_strand_id
1 'polypeptide(L)'
;MPGLQVPHHRRSQVEMTSELFSVLMQRLCKEGPAATTSMAYAKLMLTVMTKYQASISQQQSLDLAVALEPNTTFLKKSLQAALRHLAR
;
A
#
# COMPACT_ATOMS: atom_id res chain seq x y z
N MET A 1 -13.41 40.40 15.33
CA MET A 1 -14.05 39.33 14.55
C MET A 1 -13.04 38.21 14.37
N PRO A 2 -13.09 37.09 15.12
CA PRO A 2 -12.16 35.98 14.91
C PRO A 2 -12.62 35.12 13.72
N GLY A 3 -11.67 34.77 12.85
CA GLY A 3 -11.92 34.09 11.58
C GLY A 3 -12.47 32.68 11.74
N LEU A 4 -13.43 32.32 10.89
CA LEU A 4 -13.91 30.95 10.74
C LEU A 4 -12.77 30.05 10.24
N GLN A 5 -12.26 29.20 11.12
CA GLN A 5 -11.40 28.07 10.73
C GLN A 5 -12.29 27.04 10.03
N VAL A 6 -12.14 26.93 8.71
CA VAL A 6 -12.82 25.91 7.90
C VAL A 6 -12.34 24.53 8.36
N PRO A 7 -13.23 23.56 8.67
CA PRO A 7 -12.79 22.23 9.04
C PRO A 7 -12.16 21.59 7.80
N HIS A 8 -10.86 21.36 7.86
CA HIS A 8 -10.19 20.45 6.94
C HIS A 8 -10.96 19.12 6.99
N HIS A 9 -11.62 18.78 5.88
CA HIS A 9 -12.26 17.49 5.71
C HIS A 9 -11.16 16.43 5.70
N ARG A 10 -10.71 16.03 6.89
CA ARG A 10 -9.94 14.81 7.10
C ARG A 10 -10.89 13.72 6.61
N ARG A 11 -10.71 13.28 5.35
CA ARG A 11 -11.32 12.03 4.85
C ARG A 11 -11.28 11.07 6.02
N SER A 12 -12.43 10.60 6.50
CA SER A 12 -12.49 9.56 7.52
C SER A 12 -11.66 8.40 7.01
N GLN A 13 -10.38 8.35 7.42
CA GLN A 13 -9.54 7.21 7.15
C GLN A 13 -10.19 6.10 7.97
N VAL A 14 -10.52 5.00 7.30
CA VAL A 14 -10.85 3.77 8.01
C VAL A 14 -9.65 3.51 8.91
N GLU A 15 -9.83 3.68 10.22
CA GLU A 15 -8.80 3.38 11.20
C GLU A 15 -8.56 1.87 11.16
N MET A 16 -7.49 1.49 10.48
CA MET A 16 -7.01 0.12 10.43
C MET A 16 -6.06 -0.05 11.62
N THR A 17 -6.36 -0.98 12.54
CA THR A 17 -5.43 -1.27 13.63
C THR A 17 -4.15 -1.91 13.08
N SER A 18 -3.06 -1.83 13.85
CA SER A 18 -1.77 -2.41 13.45
C SER A 18 -1.86 -3.92 13.20
N GLU A 19 -2.65 -4.62 14.01
CA GLU A 19 -2.85 -6.07 13.92
C GLU A 19 -3.59 -6.43 12.62
N LEU A 20 -4.69 -5.73 12.33
CA LEU A 20 -5.46 -5.98 11.11
C LEU A 20 -4.65 -5.63 9.85
N PHE A 21 -3.86 -4.56 9.91
CA PHE A 21 -2.94 -4.20 8.84
C PHE A 21 -1.87 -5.28 8.63
N SER A 22 -1.29 -5.82 9.71
CA SER A 22 -0.31 -6.90 9.62
C SER A 22 -0.89 -8.15 8.94
N VAL A 23 -2.11 -8.55 9.31
CA VAL A 23 -2.83 -9.67 8.66
C VAL A 23 -3.06 -9.37 7.18
N LEU A 24 -3.49 -8.16 6.83
CA LEU A 24 -3.64 -7.74 5.43
C LEU A 24 -2.32 -7.92 4.67
N MET A 25 -1.21 -7.40 5.20
CA MET A 25 0.11 -7.50 4.59
C MET A 25 0.54 -8.96 4.34
N GLN A 26 0.35 -9.84 5.33
CA GLN A 26 0.67 -11.26 5.17
C GLN A 26 -0.14 -11.92 4.04
N ARG A 27 -1.45 -11.63 3.97
CA ARG A 27 -2.32 -12.17 2.91
C ARG A 27 -1.89 -11.65 1.54
N LEU A 28 -1.63 -10.35 1.47
CA LEU A 28 -1.18 -9.68 0.25
C LEU A 28 0.13 -10.29 -0.28
N CYS A 29 1.14 -10.44 0.56
CA CYS A 29 2.41 -11.05 0.15
C CYS A 29 2.24 -12.52 -0.29
N LYS A 30 1.37 -13.28 0.38
CA LYS A 30 1.08 -14.68 0.04
C LYS A 30 0.41 -14.83 -1.34
N GLU A 31 -0.49 -13.92 -1.71
CA GLU A 31 -1.22 -13.98 -2.98
C GLU A 31 -0.38 -13.50 -4.18
N GLY A 32 0.65 -12.69 -3.95
CA GLY A 32 1.47 -12.07 -5.00
C GLY A 32 1.97 -13.02 -6.10
N PRO A 33 2.60 -14.15 -5.76
CA PRO A 33 3.08 -15.12 -6.75
C PRO A 33 1.97 -15.73 -7.64
N ALA A 34 0.74 -15.82 -7.15
CA ALA A 34 -0.40 -16.34 -7.92
C ALA A 34 -1.11 -15.23 -8.74
N ALA A 35 -0.94 -13.96 -8.35
CA ALA A 35 -1.65 -12.81 -8.90
C ALA A 35 -0.82 -11.96 -9.88
N THR A 36 0.18 -12.54 -10.53
CA THR A 36 1.19 -11.83 -11.35
C THR A 36 0.62 -10.98 -12.47
N THR A 37 -0.52 -11.38 -13.05
CA THR A 37 -1.24 -10.69 -14.13
C THR A 37 -2.51 -9.97 -13.67
N SER A 38 -2.87 -10.07 -12.38
CA SER A 38 -4.10 -9.50 -11.85
C SER A 38 -4.00 -7.99 -11.69
N MET A 39 -4.69 -7.26 -12.57
CA MET A 39 -4.78 -5.80 -12.50
C MET A 39 -5.44 -5.32 -11.20
N ALA A 40 -6.42 -6.07 -10.68
CA ALA A 40 -7.09 -5.74 -9.43
C ALA A 40 -6.12 -5.83 -8.24
N TYR A 41 -5.31 -6.90 -8.18
CA TYR A 41 -4.26 -7.06 -7.19
C TYR A 41 -3.22 -5.94 -7.28
N ALA A 42 -2.74 -5.62 -8.49
CA ALA A 42 -1.79 -4.53 -8.69
C ALA A 42 -2.32 -3.16 -8.22
N LYS A 43 -3.60 -2.85 -8.51
CA LYS A 43 -4.25 -1.61 -8.02
C LYS A 43 -4.40 -1.60 -6.51
N LEU A 44 -4.74 -2.75 -5.90
CA LEU A 44 -4.83 -2.89 -4.45
C LEU A 44 -3.48 -2.64 -3.80
N MET A 45 -2.41 -3.27 -4.31
CA MET A 45 -1.03 -3.07 -3.85
C MET A 45 -0.62 -1.61 -3.89
N LEU A 46 -0.89 -0.94 -5.01
CA LEU A 46 -0.59 0.48 -5.16
C LEU A 46 -1.37 1.33 -4.14
N THR A 47 -2.64 0.99 -3.91
CA THR A 47 -3.47 1.68 -2.91
C THR A 47 -2.92 1.48 -1.50
N VAL A 48 -2.51 0.26 -1.14
CA VAL A 48 -1.94 -0.05 0.17
C VAL A 48 -0.64 0.73 0.38
N MET A 49 0.29 0.65 -0.57
CA MET A 49 1.60 1.31 -0.47
C MET A 49 1.49 2.84 -0.42
N THR A 50 0.47 3.44 -1.02
CA THR A 50 0.32 4.91 -1.06
C THR A 50 -0.56 5.47 0.05
N LYS A 51 -1.65 4.79 0.43
CA LYS A 51 -2.55 5.27 1.50
C LYS A 51 -2.03 4.93 2.89
N TYR A 52 -1.35 3.81 3.04
CA TYR A 52 -0.87 3.31 4.33
C TYR A 52 0.66 3.37 4.44
N GLN A 53 1.31 4.22 3.64
CA GLN A 53 2.77 4.38 3.63
C GLN A 53 3.35 4.53 5.05
N ALA A 54 2.75 5.39 5.88
CA ALA A 54 3.22 5.64 7.25
C ALA A 54 3.06 4.44 8.20
N SER A 55 2.27 3.44 7.83
CA SER A 55 2.00 2.23 8.61
C SER A 55 2.83 1.03 8.15
N ILE A 56 3.56 1.13 7.04
CA ILE A 56 4.37 0.04 6.49
C ILE A 56 5.77 0.08 7.11
N SER A 57 6.17 -1.01 7.75
CA SER A 57 7.53 -1.16 8.27
C SER A 57 8.54 -1.46 7.17
N GLN A 58 9.83 -1.27 7.46
CA GLN A 58 10.90 -1.61 6.53
C GLN A 58 10.90 -3.10 6.14
N GLN A 59 10.62 -4.01 7.08
CA GLN A 59 10.54 -5.44 6.75
C GLN A 59 9.37 -5.72 5.81
N GLN A 60 8.21 -5.12 6.08
CA GLN A 60 7.02 -5.29 5.24
C GLN A 60 7.22 -4.74 3.83
N SER A 61 8.00 -3.66 3.66
CA SER A 61 8.30 -3.12 2.32
C SER A 61 9.20 -4.06 1.51
N LEU A 62 10.14 -4.76 2.16
CA LEU A 62 10.95 -5.81 1.53
C LEU A 62 10.08 -7.00 1.13
N ASP A 63 9.19 -7.44 2.01
CA ASP A 63 8.27 -8.56 1.74
C ASP A 63 7.35 -8.25 0.54
N LEU A 64 6.84 -7.01 0.47
CA LEU A 64 6.08 -6.54 -0.70
C LEU A 64 6.92 -6.54 -1.99
N ALA A 65 8.19 -6.11 -1.90
CA ALA A 65 9.06 -6.10 -3.06
C ALA A 65 9.25 -7.51 -3.63
N VAL A 66 9.44 -8.51 -2.77
CA VAL A 66 9.52 -9.93 -3.16
C VAL A 66 8.20 -10.39 -3.79
N ALA A 67 7.06 -10.10 -3.17
CA ALA A 67 5.75 -10.51 -3.68
C ALA A 67 5.39 -9.86 -5.03
N LEU A 68 5.96 -8.70 -5.33
CA LEU A 68 5.70 -7.92 -6.55
C LEU A 68 6.75 -8.13 -7.66
N GLU A 69 7.88 -8.75 -7.36
CA GLU A 69 8.92 -9.07 -8.35
C GLU A 69 8.35 -9.77 -9.61
N PRO A 70 7.52 -10.84 -9.48
CA PRO A 70 6.98 -11.54 -10.64
C PRO A 70 5.80 -10.82 -11.30
N ASN A 71 5.38 -9.63 -10.84
CA ASN A 71 4.27 -8.90 -11.46
C ASN A 71 4.60 -8.52 -12.91
N THR A 72 3.65 -8.76 -13.82
CA THR A 72 3.77 -8.50 -15.26
C THR A 72 2.72 -7.53 -15.79
N THR A 73 1.95 -6.89 -14.90
CA THR A 73 0.92 -5.92 -15.30
C THR A 73 1.54 -4.61 -15.83
N PHE A 74 0.75 -3.82 -16.54
CA PHE A 74 1.14 -2.46 -16.96
C PHE A 74 1.45 -1.53 -15.78
N LEU A 75 1.05 -1.88 -14.55
CA LEU A 75 1.35 -1.10 -13.33
C LEU A 75 2.71 -1.41 -12.72
N LYS A 76 3.51 -2.32 -13.27
CA LYS A 76 4.83 -2.70 -12.72
C LYS A 76 5.71 -1.50 -12.37
N LYS A 77 5.79 -0.50 -13.26
CA LYS A 77 6.58 0.72 -13.03
C LYS A 77 6.04 1.57 -11.88
N SER A 78 4.73 1.71 -11.77
CA SER A 78 4.08 2.43 -10.66
C SER A 78 4.30 1.72 -9.32
N LEU A 79 4.21 0.39 -9.31
CA LEU A 79 4.49 -0.44 -8.14
C LEU A 79 5.95 -0.28 -7.68
N GLN A 80 6.91 -0.34 -8.60
CA GLN A 80 8.32 -0.10 -8.30
C GLN A 80 8.58 1.32 -7.77
N ALA A 81 7.93 2.33 -8.35
CA ALA A 81 8.04 3.70 -7.86
C ALA A 81 7.53 3.80 -6.42
N ALA A 82 6.37 3.21 -6.12
CA ALA A 82 5.81 3.18 -4.76
C ALA A 82 6.76 2.48 -3.76
N LEU A 83 7.33 1.32 -4.12
CA LEU A 83 8.32 0.63 -3.27
C LEU A 83 9.54 1.51 -2.95
N ARG A 84 10.04 2.28 -3.94
CA ARG A 84 11.15 3.23 -3.72
C ARG A 84 10.78 4.41 -2.82
N HIS A 85 9.49 4.72 -2.67
CA HIS A 85 9.03 5.72 -1.70
C HIS A 85 8.93 5.17 -0.28
N LEU A 86 8.71 3.85 -0.13
CA LEU A 86 8.70 3.17 1.16
C LEU A 86 10.10 2.91 1.74
N ALA A 87 11.12 2.87 0.89
CA ALA A 87 12.51 2.65 1.29
C ALA A 87 13.26 3.94 1.71
N ARG A 88 12.54 5.04 1.96
CA ARG A 88 13.10 6.35 2.33
C ARG A 88 12.88 6.68 3.78
#